data_AF-A0A2R9T2E6-F1
#
_entry.id   AF-A0A2R9T2E6-F1
#
_cell.length_a   1.000
_cell.length_b   1.000
_cell.length_c   1.000
_cell.angle_alpha   90.00
_cell.angle_beta   90.00
_cell.angle_gamma   90.00
#
_symmetry.space_group_name_H-M   'P 1'
#
loop_
_entity.id
_entity.type
_entity.pdbx_description
1 polymer ?
#
loop_
_entity_poly.entity_id
_entity_poly.type
_entity_poly.pdbx_seq_one_letter_code
_entity_poly.pdbx_strand_id
1 'polypeptide(L)' 'MKTHYKLKYEKNDDRWLAISNQDNEFPMRCGDMFQIKLGKILLSCRLEMDSDWYVISSGTKIKLHPKEHYEVLIQ' A
#
# COMPACT_ATOMS: atom_id res chain seq x y z
N MET A 1 6.84 6.27 -15.12
CA MET A 1 7.81 6.74 -14.12
C MET A 1 7.16 6.51 -12.78
N LYS A 2 7.79 5.83 -11.82
CA LYS A 2 7.11 5.50 -10.56
C LYS A 2 6.93 6.77 -9.72
N THR A 3 5.70 7.02 -9.28
CA THR A 3 5.31 8.19 -8.51
C THR A 3 5.24 7.83 -7.02
N HIS A 4 5.61 8.77 -6.16
CA HIS A 4 5.59 8.59 -4.71
C HIS A 4 4.19 8.85 -4.16
N TYR A 5 3.73 7.95 -3.29
CA TYR A 5 2.48 8.06 -2.56
C TYR A 5 2.68 7.71 -1.09
N LYS A 6 1.76 8.15 -0.26
CA LYS A 6 1.57 7.66 1.10
C LYS A 6 0.37 6.70 1.10
N LEU A 7 0.59 5.47 1.49
CA LEU A 7 -0.46 4.49 1.71
C LEU A 7 -1.05 4.69 3.10
N LYS A 8 -2.36 4.94 3.19
CA LYS A 8 -3.09 5.20 4.44
C LYS A 8 -4.38 4.40 4.46
N TYR A 9 -4.69 3.81 5.61
CA TYR A 9 -5.96 3.11 5.80
C TYR A 9 -7.10 4.10 6.06
N GLU A 10 -8.21 3.92 5.34
CA GLU A 10 -9.46 4.64 5.52
C GLU A 10 -10.48 3.70 6.18
N LYS A 11 -10.96 4.11 7.35
CA LYS A 11 -11.77 3.26 8.23
C LYS A 11 -13.20 3.11 7.72
N ASN A 12 -13.76 4.16 7.12
CA ASN A 12 -15.18 4.14 6.73
C ASN A 12 -15.45 3.12 5.61
N ASP A 13 -14.47 2.94 4.72
CA ASP A 13 -14.59 2.09 3.54
C ASP A 13 -13.78 0.79 3.63
N ASP A 14 -13.17 0.52 4.80
CA ASP A 14 -12.25 -0.61 5.07
C ASP A 14 -11.28 -0.85 3.89
N ARG A 15 -10.46 0.16 3.58
CA ARG A 15 -9.54 0.09 2.44
C ARG A 15 -8.29 0.92 2.65
N TRP A 16 -7.29 0.65 1.81
CA TRP A 16 -6.11 1.49 1.69
C TRP A 16 -6.29 2.53 0.59
N LEU A 17 -5.85 3.75 0.84
CA LEU A 17 -5.77 4.84 -0.11
C LEU A 17 -4.30 5.14 -0.39
N ALA A 18 -3.93 5.27 -1.66
CA ALA A 18 -2.69 5.89 -2.06
C ALA A 18 -2.92 7.39 -2.20
N ILE A 19 -2.22 8.19 -1.42
CA ILE A 19 -2.35 9.65 -1.37
C ILE A 19 -1.11 10.26 -2.01
N SER A 20 -1.30 11.05 -3.07
CA SER A 20 -0.18 11.73 -3.75
C SER A 20 0.30 12.94 -2.96
N ASN A 21 1.42 13.54 -3.38
CA ASN A 21 1.91 14.80 -2.79
C ASN A 21 0.96 16.01 -3.00
N GLN A 22 -0.06 15.87 -3.84
CA GLN A 22 -1.07 16.89 -4.12
C GLN A 22 -2.41 16.56 -3.43
N ASP A 23 -2.39 15.64 -2.46
CA ASP A 23 -3.56 15.15 -1.71
C ASP A 23 -4.64 14.51 -2.60
N ASN A 24 -4.28 14.04 -3.79
CA ASN A 24 -5.17 13.21 -4.60
C ASN A 24 -5.19 11.79 -4.03
N GLU A 25 -6.39 11.28 -3.75
CA GLU A 25 -6.59 9.96 -3.15
C GLU A 25 -7.02 8.93 -4.19
N PHE A 26 -6.35 7.79 -4.20
CA PHE A 26 -6.64 6.68 -5.08
C PHE A 26 -6.97 5.44 -4.25
N PRO A 27 -8.20 4.91 -4.31
CA PRO A 27 -8.57 3.72 -3.56
C PRO A 27 -7.89 2.49 -4.14
N MET A 28 -7.13 1.79 -3.30
CA MET A 28 -6.40 0.58 -3.67
C MET A 28 -7.31 -0.65 -3.62
N ARG A 29 -7.01 -1.63 -4.45
CA ARG A 29 -7.77 -2.86 -4.66
C ARG A 29 -6.89 -4.09 -4.52
N CYS A 30 -7.51 -5.24 -4.30
CA CYS A 30 -6.81 -6.52 -4.40
C CYS A 30 -6.20 -6.67 -5.80
N GLY A 31 -4.97 -7.17 -5.86
CA GLY A 31 -4.20 -7.27 -7.09
C GLY A 31 -3.35 -6.05 -7.44
N ASP A 32 -3.59 -4.89 -6.81
CA ASP A 32 -2.78 -3.69 -7.08
C ASP A 32 -1.32 -3.91 -6.68
N MET A 33 -0.42 -3.53 -7.58
CA MET A 33 1.03 -3.69 -7.43
C MET A 33 1.68 -2.36 -7.07
N PHE A 34 2.53 -2.36 -6.05
CA PHE A 34 3.32 -1.20 -5.65
C PHE A 34 4.61 -1.63 -4.96
N GLN A 35 5.47 -0.67 -4.60
CA GLN A 35 6.65 -0.96 -3.81
C GLN A 35 6.62 -0.20 -2.49
N ILE A 36 6.71 -0.90 -1.36
CA ILE A 36 6.86 -0.27 -0.04
C ILE A 36 8.31 0.09 0.17
N LYS A 37 8.57 1.32 0.59
CA LYS A 37 9.90 1.79 0.95
C LYS A 37 10.22 1.46 2.41
N LEU A 38 11.27 0.66 2.61
CA LEU A 38 11.79 0.26 3.91
C LEU A 38 13.24 0.75 4.02
N GLY A 39 13.43 1.96 4.54
CA GLY A 39 14.73 2.62 4.55
C GLY A 39 15.24 2.85 3.12
N LYS A 40 16.29 2.10 2.72
CA LYS A 40 16.87 2.14 1.36
C LYS A 40 16.36 1.04 0.44
N ILE A 41 15.52 0.14 0.93
CA ILE A 41 15.00 -1.02 0.19
C ILE A 41 13.60 -0.69 -0.35
N LEU A 42 13.31 -1.15 -1.56
CA LEU A 42 11.99 -1.13 -2.17
C LEU A 42 11.46 -2.55 -2.28
N LEU A 43 10.42 -2.85 -1.50
CA LEU A 43 9.79 -4.17 -1.45
C LEU A 43 8.61 -4.21 -2.42
N SER A 44 8.71 -5.01 -3.49
CA SER A 44 7.62 -5.18 -4.46
C SER A 44 6.49 -6.00 -3.83
N CYS A 45 5.30 -5.40 -3.78
CA CYS A 45 4.14 -5.89 -3.07
C CYS A 45 2.94 -5.98 -4.00
N ARG A 46 2.10 -7.00 -3.77
CA ARG A 46 0.73 -7.06 -4.26
C ARG A 46 -0.22 -6.93 -3.08
N LEU A 47 -1.18 -6.02 -3.14
CA LEU A 47 -2.21 -5.88 -2.11
C LEU A 47 -3.25 -6.98 -2.24
N GLU A 48 -3.66 -7.53 -1.11
CA GLU A 48 -4.72 -8.51 -1.01
C GLU A 48 -5.52 -8.30 0.29
N MET A 49 -6.70 -8.89 0.35
CA MET A 49 -7.57 -8.89 1.52
C MET A 49 -8.00 -10.32 1.84
N ASP A 50 -8.05 -10.65 3.13
CA ASP A 50 -8.68 -11.86 3.66
C ASP A 50 -9.48 -11.41 4.90
N SER A 51 -9.13 -11.88 6.10
CA SER A 51 -9.67 -11.35 7.36
C SER A 51 -9.10 -9.96 7.71
N ASP A 52 -7.93 -9.62 7.15
CA ASP A 52 -7.27 -8.32 7.28
C ASP A 52 -6.54 -7.99 5.98
N TRP A 53 -6.22 -6.72 5.76
CA TRP A 53 -5.41 -6.28 4.63
C TRP A 53 -3.94 -6.70 4.78
N TYR A 54 -3.38 -7.28 3.73
CA TYR A 54 -2.00 -7.71 3.69
C TYR A 54 -1.38 -7.48 2.32
N VAL A 55 -0.05 -7.52 2.27
CA VAL A 55 0.68 -7.58 1.01
C VAL A 55 1.39 -8.91 0.85
N ILE A 56 1.49 -9.38 -0.39
CA ILE A 56 2.35 -10.48 -0.76
C ILE A 56 3.62 -9.90 -1.38
N SER A 57 4.77 -10.26 -0.83
CA SER A 57 6.08 -9.93 -1.38
C SER A 57 6.96 -11.17 -1.37
N SER A 58 7.51 -11.54 -2.53
CA SER A 58 8.38 -12.72 -2.68
C SER A 58 7.80 -14.01 -2.07
N GLY A 59 6.47 -14.19 -2.16
CA GLY A 59 5.76 -15.34 -1.57
C GLY A 59 5.42 -15.21 -0.07
N THR A 60 5.92 -14.19 0.61
CA THR A 60 5.64 -13.94 2.04
C THR A 60 4.44 -13.00 2.20
N LYS A 61 3.52 -13.36 3.10
CA LYS A 61 2.41 -12.50 3.52
C LYS A 61 2.85 -11.57 4.65
N ILE A 62 2.58 -10.28 4.50
CA ILE A 62 2.89 -9.24 5.49
C ILE A 62 1.61 -8.46 5.76
N LYS A 63 1.08 -8.56 6.99
CA LYS A 63 -0.11 -7.84 7.41
C LYS A 63 0.20 -6.34 7.48
N LEU A 64 -0.65 -5.51 6.86
CA LEU A 64 -0.57 -4.07 7.00
C LEU A 64 -1.29 -3.66 8.29
N HIS A 65 -0.73 -2.69 9.00
CA HIS A 65 -1.31 -2.24 10.27
C HIS A 65 -2.14 -0.97 10.05
N PRO A 66 -3.46 -0.96 10.33
CA PRO A 66 -4.36 0.17 10.01
C PRO A 66 -4.00 1.53 10.64
N LYS A 67 -3.18 1.54 11.70
CA LYS A 67 -2.72 2.78 12.35
C LYS A 67 -1.40 3.32 11.77
N GLU A 68 -0.77 2.58 10.86
CA GLU A 68 0.48 2.95 10.23
C GLU A 68 0.25 3.61 8.87
N HIS A 69 1.30 4.27 8.39
CA HIS A 69 1.39 4.75 7.03
C HIS A 69 2.64 4.21 6.36
N TYR A 70 2.56 3.97 5.06
CA TYR A 70 3.68 3.42 4.30
C TYR A 70 4.02 4.36 3.14
N GLU A 71 5.29 4.70 2.99
CA GLU A 71 5.78 5.34 1.76
C GLU A 71 5.81 4.28 0.65
N VAL A 72 5.15 4.57 -0.48
CA VAL A 72 5.06 3.63 -1.59
C VAL A 72 5.38 4.28 -2.93
N LEU A 73 5.84 3.46 -3.87
CA LEU A 73 5.99 3.79 -5.28
C LEU A 73 4.97 3.03 -6.10
N ILE A 74 4.19 3.76 -6.90
CA ILE A 74 3.17 3.22 -7.81
C ILE A 74 3.52 3.64 -9.23
N GLN A 75 3.26 2.76 -10.20
CA GLN A 75 3.65 2.96 -11.60
C GLN A 75 2.61 3.72 -12.41
#